data_AF-A0A1Q3SSF4-F1
#
_entry.id   AF-A0A1Q3SSF4-F1
#
_cell.length_a   1.000
_cell.length_b   1.000
_cell.length_c   1.000
_cell.angle_alpha   90.00
_cell.angle_beta   90.00
_cell.angle_gamma   90.00
#
_symmetry.space_group_name_H-M   'P 1'
#
loop_
_entity.id
_entity.type
_entity.pdbx_description
1 polymer ?
#
loop_
_entity_poly.entity_id
_entity_poly.type
_entity_poly.pdbx_seq_one_letter_code
_entity_poly.pdbx_strand_id
1 'polypeptide(L)'
;MDPNTYSSQKIDRRVILSTLWIFAMFNYLYADVFTLFFNPTLQKEATRQLEAGYVGDVQITQGFILVFAVLMETAIAMVLLSRILNYTANRWANIIAGVFHTAFVGWSLIGDTWPNLFYAFFTIIEVACTLFIVWYAWRWPNPKPKLNRVTNMKVITPTQFEAPEDLQLTDIEKPAKTRI
;
A
#
# COMPACT_ATOMS: atom_id res chain seq x y z
N MET A 1 7.22 -29.39 -26.62
CA MET A 1 6.42 -28.28 -26.06
C MET A 1 6.18 -28.65 -24.60
N ASP A 2 6.93 -28.05 -23.68
CA ASP A 2 6.96 -28.51 -22.27
C ASP A 2 5.71 -28.05 -21.50
N PRO A 3 4.97 -28.97 -20.85
CA PRO A 3 3.70 -28.69 -20.17
C PRO A 3 3.83 -27.95 -18.82
N ASN A 4 5.04 -27.56 -18.41
CA ASN A 4 5.31 -27.05 -17.05
C ASN A 4 5.62 -25.55 -16.94
N THR A 5 5.37 -24.77 -17.99
CA THR A 5 5.58 -23.30 -17.94
C THR A 5 4.32 -22.58 -17.45
N TYR A 6 3.77 -22.99 -16.31
CA TYR A 6 2.85 -22.13 -15.55
C TYR A 6 3.70 -21.30 -14.60
N SER A 7 4.31 -20.23 -15.12
CA SER A 7 4.87 -19.20 -14.25
C SER A 7 3.74 -18.71 -13.35
N SER A 8 3.79 -19.02 -12.05
CA SER A 8 2.86 -18.45 -11.07
C SER A 8 3.10 -16.94 -11.07
N GLN A 9 2.38 -16.20 -11.91
CA GLN A 9 2.39 -14.75 -11.90
C GLN A 9 1.85 -14.33 -10.54
N LYS A 10 2.75 -14.00 -9.61
CA LYS A 10 2.35 -13.42 -8.33
C LYS A 10 1.65 -12.11 -8.65
N ILE A 11 0.33 -12.09 -8.52
CA ILE A 11 -0.48 -10.89 -8.72
C ILE A 11 0.12 -9.77 -7.87
N ASP A 12 0.43 -8.64 -8.51
CA ASP A 12 1.00 -7.49 -7.81
C ASP A 12 -0.01 -6.99 -6.77
N ARG A 13 0.44 -6.86 -5.53
CA ARG A 13 -0.37 -6.36 -4.41
C ARG A 13 -0.94 -4.98 -4.69
N ARG A 14 -0.22 -4.15 -5.47
CA ARG A 14 -0.69 -2.83 -5.93
C ARG A 14 -2.00 -2.92 -6.72
N VAL A 15 -2.09 -3.93 -7.59
CA VAL A 15 -3.28 -4.17 -8.42
C VAL A 15 -4.43 -4.61 -7.53
N ILE A 16 -4.19 -5.53 -6.59
CA ILE A 16 -5.23 -6.00 -5.66
C ILE A 16 -5.75 -4.84 -4.80
N LEU A 17 -4.88 -4.01 -4.25
CA LEU A 17 -5.29 -2.83 -3.46
C LEU A 17 -6.11 -1.85 -4.30
N SER A 18 -5.68 -1.55 -5.53
CA SER A 18 -6.44 -0.70 -6.45
C SER A 18 -7.82 -1.28 -6.75
N THR A 19 -7.91 -2.59 -7.02
CA THR A 19 -9.19 -3.28 -7.24
C THR A 19 -10.10 -3.26 -6.01
N LEU A 20 -9.54 -3.40 -4.81
CA LEU A 20 -10.31 -3.30 -3.57
C LEU A 20 -10.89 -1.89 -3.36
N TRP A 21 -10.13 -0.84 -3.67
CA TRP A 21 -10.66 0.53 -3.61
C TRP A 21 -11.75 0.77 -4.64
N ILE A 22 -11.63 0.20 -5.85
CA ILE A 22 -12.71 0.25 -6.86
C ILE A 22 -13.96 -0.45 -6.33
N PHE A 23 -13.80 -1.64 -5.75
CA PHE A 23 -14.91 -2.39 -5.15
C PHE A 23 -15.58 -1.60 -4.01
N ALA A 24 -14.79 -1.00 -3.11
CA ALA A 24 -15.30 -0.17 -2.03
C ALA A 24 -16.07 1.06 -2.57
N MET A 25 -15.53 1.74 -3.58
CA MET A 25 -16.19 2.86 -4.26
C MET A 25 -17.56 2.48 -4.83
N PHE A 26 -17.67 1.32 -5.48
CA PHE A 26 -18.97 0.84 -5.95
C PHE A 26 -19.93 0.56 -4.80
N ASN A 27 -19.43 -0.01 -3.69
CA ASN A 27 -20.25 -0.28 -2.52
C ASN A 27 -20.83 1.02 -1.94
N TYR A 28 -19.97 2.02 -1.70
CA TYR A 28 -20.39 3.35 -1.24
C TYR A 28 -21.42 3.99 -2.19
N LEU A 29 -21.16 3.95 -3.49
CA LEU A 29 -22.08 4.51 -4.49
C LEU A 29 -23.46 3.83 -4.43
N TYR A 30 -23.50 2.50 -4.33
CA TYR A 30 -24.77 1.77 -4.24
C TYR A 30 -25.47 2.00 -2.90
N ALA A 31 -24.72 2.09 -1.80
CA ALA A 31 -25.27 2.43 -0.49
C ALA A 31 -25.98 3.79 -0.54
N ASP A 32 -25.34 4.82 -1.11
CA ASP A 32 -25.90 6.16 -1.25
C ASP A 32 -27.12 6.19 -2.18
N VAL A 33 -27.03 5.54 -3.35
CA VAL A 33 -28.14 5.46 -4.30
C VAL A 33 -29.35 4.76 -3.66
N PHE A 34 -29.15 3.61 -3.03
CA PHE A 34 -30.25 2.90 -2.38
C PHE A 34 -30.86 3.72 -1.24
N THR A 35 -30.02 4.39 -0.46
CA THR A 35 -30.47 5.29 0.61
C THR A 35 -31.34 6.40 0.04
N LEU A 36 -30.91 7.08 -1.01
CA LEU A 36 -31.68 8.17 -1.64
C LEU A 36 -32.99 7.70 -2.27
N PHE A 37 -33.00 6.55 -2.96
CA PHE A 37 -34.19 6.06 -3.65
C PHE A 37 -35.20 5.39 -2.71
N PHE A 38 -34.75 4.66 -1.70
CA PHE A 38 -35.63 3.85 -0.85
C PHE A 38 -35.95 4.49 0.50
N ASN A 39 -35.15 5.44 1.01
CA ASN A 39 -35.51 6.14 2.26
C ASN A 39 -36.86 6.86 2.19
N PRO A 40 -37.25 7.54 1.10
CA PRO A 40 -38.58 8.18 1.01
C PRO A 40 -39.74 7.19 1.22
N THR A 41 -39.52 5.90 0.90
CA THR A 41 -40.52 4.85 1.02
C THR A 41 -40.43 4.11 2.35
N LEU A 42 -39.21 3.73 2.76
CA LEU A 42 -38.95 2.84 3.90
C LEU A 42 -38.70 3.59 5.22
N GLN A 43 -38.19 4.83 5.15
CA GLN A 43 -37.85 5.68 6.29
C GLN A 43 -38.28 7.13 6.04
N LYS A 44 -39.59 7.35 6.13
CA LYS A 44 -40.20 8.69 5.96
C LYS A 44 -39.64 9.72 6.94
N GLU A 45 -39.30 9.29 8.16
CA GLU A 45 -38.71 10.16 9.18
C GLU A 45 -37.31 10.64 8.78
N ALA A 46 -36.43 9.73 8.34
CA ALA A 46 -35.11 10.09 7.82
C ALA A 46 -35.21 11.03 6.60
N THR A 47 -36.24 10.87 5.77
CA THR A 47 -36.48 11.76 4.62
C THR A 47 -36.90 13.16 5.05
N ARG A 48 -37.80 13.28 6.05
CA ARG A 48 -38.17 14.58 6.62
C ARG A 48 -36.98 15.27 7.27
N GLN A 49 -36.12 14.52 7.95
CA GLN A 49 -34.88 15.06 8.52
C GLN A 49 -33.96 15.60 7.42
N LEU A 50 -33.77 14.85 6.32
CA LEU A 50 -32.98 15.29 5.17
C LEU A 50 -33.54 16.58 4.54
N GLU A 51 -34.86 16.67 4.37
CA GLU A 51 -35.55 17.88 3.89
C GLU A 51 -35.40 19.07 4.85
N ALA A 52 -35.37 18.81 6.15
CA ALA A 52 -35.10 19.81 7.18
C ALA A 52 -33.60 20.18 7.29
N GLY A 53 -32.72 19.52 6.52
CA GLY A 53 -31.29 19.75 6.54
C GLY A 53 -30.54 18.99 7.62
N TYR A 54 -30.98 17.78 7.98
CA TYR A 54 -30.37 16.92 9.00
C TYR A 54 -30.15 15.48 8.49
N VAL A 55 -29.08 14.83 8.95
CA VAL A 55 -28.84 13.39 8.79
C VAL A 55 -28.80 12.77 10.18
N GLY A 56 -29.87 12.11 10.59
CA GLY A 56 -30.06 11.76 12.00
C GLY A 56 -30.09 13.03 12.85
N ASP A 57 -29.29 13.09 13.91
CA ASP A 57 -29.18 14.26 14.78
C ASP A 57 -28.15 15.30 14.33
N VAL A 58 -27.47 15.06 13.20
CA VAL A 58 -26.40 15.94 12.71
C VAL A 58 -26.94 16.91 11.67
N GLN A 59 -26.71 18.20 11.87
CA GLN A 59 -27.08 19.24 10.91
C GLN A 59 -26.18 19.20 9.66
N ILE A 60 -26.80 19.22 8.49
CA ILE A 60 -26.12 19.34 7.20
C ILE A 60 -25.63 20.78 7.06
N THR A 61 -24.32 20.95 7.24
CA THR A 61 -23.62 22.23 7.00
C THR A 61 -22.73 22.12 5.77
N GLN A 62 -22.32 23.26 5.21
CA GLN A 62 -21.37 23.28 4.08
C GLN A 62 -20.05 22.56 4.43
N GLY A 63 -19.57 22.72 5.67
CA GLY A 63 -18.37 22.04 6.15
C GLY A 63 -18.56 20.53 6.24
N PHE A 64 -19.74 20.08 6.69
CA PHE A 64 -20.08 18.66 6.75
C PHE A 64 -20.03 18.02 5.36
N ILE A 65 -20.71 18.62 4.36
CA ILE A 65 -20.70 18.12 2.98
C ILE A 65 -19.28 18.10 2.40
N LEU A 66 -18.45 19.12 2.70
CA LEU A 66 -17.06 19.16 2.25
C LEU A 66 -16.25 17.98 2.81
N VAL A 67 -16.45 17.61 4.08
CA VAL A 67 -15.78 16.46 4.69
C VAL A 67 -16.17 15.16 3.99
N PHE A 68 -17.45 14.95 3.68
CA PHE A 68 -17.90 13.77 2.91
C PHE A 68 -17.31 13.76 1.49
N ALA A 69 -17.28 14.92 0.82
CA ALA A 69 -16.69 15.03 -0.51
C ALA A 69 -15.19 14.68 -0.48
N VAL A 70 -14.44 15.19 0.50
CA VAL A 70 -13.02 14.85 0.70
C VAL A 70 -12.85 13.37 1.01
N LEU A 71 -13.70 12.80 1.86
CA LEU A 71 -13.67 11.36 2.17
C LEU A 71 -13.83 10.54 0.88
N MET A 72 -14.80 10.88 0.03
CA MET A 72 -14.98 10.15 -1.22
C MET A 72 -13.83 10.35 -2.20
N GLU A 73 -13.31 11.57 -2.30
CA GLU A 73 -12.13 11.88 -3.12
C GLU A 73 -10.91 11.07 -2.64
N THR A 74 -10.76 10.83 -1.34
CA THR A 74 -9.66 9.99 -0.85
C THR A 74 -9.75 8.55 -1.34
N ALA A 75 -10.95 7.95 -1.37
CA ALA A 75 -11.13 6.61 -1.94
C ALA A 75 -10.83 6.58 -3.44
N ILE A 76 -11.27 7.59 -4.20
CA ILE A 76 -10.97 7.72 -5.64
C ILE A 76 -9.47 7.85 -5.87
N ALA A 77 -8.81 8.73 -5.12
CA ALA A 77 -7.38 8.95 -5.19
C ALA A 77 -6.61 7.65 -4.89
N MET A 78 -7.05 6.88 -3.88
CA MET A 78 -6.41 5.62 -3.49
C MET A 78 -6.43 4.54 -4.59
N VAL A 79 -7.39 4.57 -5.52
CA VAL A 79 -7.39 3.70 -6.71
C VAL A 79 -6.14 3.93 -7.55
N LEU A 80 -5.75 5.19 -7.76
CA LEU A 80 -4.58 5.57 -8.56
C LEU A 80 -3.29 5.50 -7.73
N LEU A 81 -3.31 6.04 -6.52
CA LEU A 81 -2.16 6.08 -5.62
C LEU A 81 -1.66 4.66 -5.30
N SER A 82 -2.56 3.68 -5.19
CA SER A 82 -2.17 2.28 -4.99
C SER A 82 -1.30 1.71 -6.11
N ARG A 83 -1.34 2.29 -7.32
CA ARG A 83 -0.50 1.86 -8.46
C ARG A 83 0.78 2.68 -8.58
N ILE A 84 0.72 3.98 -8.30
CA ILE A 84 1.81 4.93 -8.54
C ILE A 84 2.83 4.95 -7.39
N LEU A 85 2.39 4.81 -6.14
CA LEU A 85 3.27 5.02 -4.99
C LEU A 85 4.28 3.88 -4.79
N ASN A 86 5.46 4.29 -4.31
CA ASN A 86 6.51 3.39 -3.82
C ASN A 86 6.03 2.58 -2.61
N TYR A 87 6.62 1.40 -2.42
CA TYR A 87 6.21 0.41 -1.40
C TYR A 87 5.88 1.02 -0.03
N THR A 88 6.79 1.80 0.55
CA THR A 88 6.64 2.34 1.91
C THR A 88 5.49 3.34 2.01
N ALA A 89 5.40 4.28 1.05
CA ALA A 89 4.34 5.29 1.02
C ALA A 89 2.97 4.65 0.76
N ASN A 90 2.92 3.69 -0.17
CA ASN A 90 1.69 2.99 -0.54
C ASN A 90 1.12 2.18 0.63
N ARG A 91 1.99 1.53 1.40
CA ARG A 91 1.61 0.78 2.60
C ARG A 91 0.95 1.67 3.65
N TRP A 92 1.58 2.80 3.98
CA TRP A 92 1.03 3.72 4.98
C TRP A 92 -0.23 4.44 4.48
N ALA A 93 -0.27 4.86 3.22
CA ALA A 93 -1.44 5.50 2.63
C ALA A 93 -2.68 4.58 2.70
N ASN A 94 -2.54 3.30 2.34
CA ASN A 94 -3.65 2.34 2.43
C ASN A 94 -4.11 2.07 3.86
N ILE A 95 -3.19 2.02 4.83
CA ILE A 95 -3.55 1.83 6.25
C ILE A 95 -4.31 3.05 6.76
N ILE A 96 -3.79 4.26 6.53
CA ILE A 96 -4.41 5.50 7.02
C ILE A 96 -5.78 5.70 6.37
N ALA A 97 -5.87 5.58 5.04
CA ALA A 97 -7.13 5.73 4.32
C ALA A 97 -8.15 4.64 4.73
N GLY A 98 -7.70 3.38 4.83
CA GLY A 98 -8.58 2.30 5.26
C GLY A 98 -9.16 2.52 6.66
N VAL A 99 -8.31 2.88 7.64
CA VAL A 99 -8.76 3.18 9.02
C VAL A 99 -9.71 4.38 9.04
N PHE A 100 -9.40 5.43 8.29
CA PHE A 100 -10.24 6.63 8.20
C PHE A 100 -11.63 6.30 7.66
N HIS A 101 -11.72 5.53 6.58
CA HIS A 101 -12.99 5.08 6.02
C HIS A 101 -13.74 4.16 6.98
N THR A 102 -13.07 3.17 7.59
CA THR A 102 -13.70 2.28 8.57
C THR A 102 -14.27 3.05 9.76
N ALA A 103 -13.58 4.09 10.25
CA ALA A 103 -14.05 4.90 11.36
C ALA A 103 -15.30 5.71 10.99
N PHE A 104 -15.33 6.32 9.80
CA PHE A 104 -16.50 7.07 9.32
C PHE A 104 -17.72 6.18 9.09
N VAL A 105 -17.52 5.03 8.45
CA VAL A 105 -18.58 4.04 8.22
C VAL A 105 -19.03 3.40 9.55
N GLY A 106 -18.11 3.18 10.47
CA GLY A 106 -18.44 2.70 11.82
C GLY A 106 -19.24 3.72 12.62
N TRP A 107 -18.91 5.01 12.47
CA TRP A 107 -19.66 6.10 13.10
C TRP A 107 -21.10 6.17 12.60
N SER A 108 -21.35 5.93 11.31
CA SER A 108 -22.71 5.96 10.76
C SER A 108 -23.64 4.87 11.30
N LEU A 109 -23.10 3.79 11.90
CA LEU A 109 -23.86 2.74 12.57
C LEU A 109 -24.34 3.10 13.98
N ILE A 110 -23.75 4.09 14.63
CA ILE A 110 -23.97 4.38 16.06
C ILE A 110 -25.14 5.37 16.26
N GLY A 111 -25.78 5.85 15.19
CA GLY A 111 -26.90 6.80 15.28
C GLY A 111 -28.21 6.21 15.81
N ASP A 112 -29.06 7.08 16.37
CA ASP A 112 -30.34 6.72 17.02
C ASP A 112 -31.39 6.14 16.07
N THR A 113 -31.18 6.26 14.75
CA THR A 113 -32.05 5.68 13.73
C THR A 113 -31.44 4.37 13.25
N TRP A 114 -32.03 3.23 13.64
CA TRP A 114 -31.58 1.93 13.14
C TRP A 114 -31.58 1.94 11.60
N PRO A 115 -30.43 1.68 10.96
CA PRO A 115 -30.36 1.69 9.51
C PRO A 115 -31.22 0.57 8.93
N ASN A 116 -31.81 0.83 7.75
CA ASN A 116 -32.51 -0.20 7.00
C ASN A 116 -31.61 -1.43 6.79
N LEU A 117 -32.20 -2.62 6.68
CA LEU A 117 -31.46 -3.87 6.47
C LEU A 117 -30.50 -3.81 5.28
N PHE A 118 -30.87 -3.12 4.19
CA PHE A 118 -29.98 -2.93 3.04
C PHE A 118 -28.77 -2.05 3.39
N TYR A 119 -28.96 -0.97 4.15
CA TYR A 119 -27.87 -0.08 4.55
C TYR A 119 -26.90 -0.81 5.49
N ALA A 120 -27.43 -1.55 6.46
CA ALA A 120 -26.61 -2.39 7.34
C ALA A 120 -25.80 -3.42 6.55
N PHE A 121 -26.40 -4.03 5.52
CA PHE A 121 -25.71 -4.98 4.64
C PHE A 121 -24.54 -4.34 3.87
N PHE A 122 -24.75 -3.19 3.23
CA PHE A 122 -23.68 -2.46 2.54
C PHE A 122 -22.58 -2.05 3.53
N THR A 123 -22.98 -1.49 4.67
CA THR A 123 -22.06 -1.06 5.74
C THR A 123 -21.16 -2.19 6.23
N ILE A 124 -21.71 -3.40 6.46
CA ILE A 124 -20.91 -4.57 6.87
C ILE A 124 -19.88 -4.93 5.79
N ILE A 125 -20.25 -4.89 4.51
CA ILE A 125 -19.35 -5.18 3.41
C ILE A 125 -18.26 -4.10 3.28
N GLU A 126 -18.61 -2.84 3.45
CA GLU A 126 -17.66 -1.71 3.44
C GLU A 126 -16.64 -1.83 4.55
N VAL A 127 -17.09 -2.10 5.78
CA VAL A 127 -16.21 -2.34 6.93
C VAL A 127 -15.32 -3.56 6.67
N ALA A 128 -15.87 -4.66 6.19
CA ALA A 128 -15.09 -5.86 5.87
C ALA A 128 -14.04 -5.58 4.78
N CYS A 129 -14.39 -4.82 3.74
CA CYS A 129 -13.49 -4.47 2.64
C CYS A 129 -12.36 -3.55 3.11
N THR A 130 -12.69 -2.47 3.83
CA THR A 130 -11.71 -1.51 4.34
C THR A 130 -10.76 -2.14 5.35
N LEU A 131 -11.27 -2.98 6.26
CA LEU A 131 -10.43 -3.77 7.17
C LEU A 131 -9.52 -4.72 6.40
N PHE A 132 -10.02 -5.35 5.33
CA PHE A 132 -9.20 -6.20 4.48
C PHE A 132 -8.09 -5.40 3.78
N ILE A 133 -8.36 -4.19 3.30
CA ILE A 133 -7.34 -3.29 2.73
C ILE A 133 -6.24 -3.00 3.77
N VAL A 134 -6.63 -2.61 5.00
CA VAL A 134 -5.68 -2.33 6.09
C VAL A 134 -4.84 -3.56 6.41
N TRP A 135 -5.47 -4.72 6.59
CA TRP A 135 -4.78 -5.98 6.87
C TRP A 135 -3.85 -6.38 5.73
N TYR A 136 -4.30 -6.25 4.48
CA TYR A 136 -3.53 -6.64 3.30
C TYR A 136 -2.31 -5.75 3.09
N ALA A 137 -2.45 -4.44 3.35
CA ALA A 137 -1.36 -3.49 3.36
C ALA A 137 -0.39 -3.75 4.54
N TRP A 138 -0.92 -4.08 5.72
CA TRP A 138 -0.09 -4.41 6.89
C TRP A 138 0.77 -5.64 6.63
N ARG A 139 0.18 -6.71 6.07
CA ARG A 139 0.83 -7.99 5.76
C ARG A 139 1.79 -7.91 4.57
N TRP A 140 1.93 -6.76 3.91
CA TRP A 140 2.86 -6.58 2.81
C TRP A 140 4.31 -6.72 3.32
N PRO A 141 5.07 -7.74 2.87
CA PRO A 141 6.44 -7.93 3.32
C PRO A 141 7.34 -6.82 2.80
N ASN A 142 8.23 -6.30 3.65
CA ASN A 142 9.21 -5.29 3.28
C ASN A 142 10.12 -5.87 2.18
N PRO A 143 10.18 -5.28 0.96
CA PRO A 143 11.16 -5.69 -0.03
C PRO A 143 12.53 -5.34 0.54
N LYS A 144 13.18 -6.35 1.14
CA LYS A 144 14.56 -6.20 1.61
C LYS A 144 15.38 -5.67 0.42
N PRO A 145 16.20 -4.62 0.60
CA PRO A 145 17.14 -4.24 -0.44
C PRO A 145 17.95 -5.49 -0.77
N LYS A 146 17.99 -5.87 -2.05
CA LYS A 146 18.94 -6.88 -2.52
C LYS A 146 20.31 -6.33 -2.17
N LEU A 147 20.92 -6.84 -1.11
CA LEU A 147 22.31 -6.53 -0.80
C LEU A 147 23.09 -7.06 -2.01
N ASN A 148 23.48 -6.18 -2.92
CA ASN A 148 24.33 -6.55 -4.04
C ASN A 148 25.60 -7.12 -3.42
N ARG A 149 25.75 -8.44 -3.55
CA ARG A 149 26.89 -9.23 -3.07
C ARG A 149 28.09 -8.87 -3.94
N VAL A 150 28.64 -7.67 -3.77
CA VAL A 150 29.97 -7.28 -4.23
C VAL A 150 30.83 -6.98 -2.99
N THR A 151 30.86 -7.93 -2.06
CA THR A 151 31.80 -7.97 -0.93
C THR A 151 32.76 -9.15 -1.09
N ASN A 152 33.07 -9.52 -2.33
CA ASN A 152 34.08 -10.51 -2.69
C ASN A 152 35.13 -9.91 -3.64
N MET A 153 35.39 -8.61 -3.56
CA MET A 153 36.70 -8.14 -3.99
C MET A 153 37.63 -8.37 -2.81
N LYS A 154 38.18 -9.59 -2.76
CA LYS A 154 39.43 -9.85 -2.05
C LYS A 154 40.38 -8.77 -2.54
N VAL A 155 40.62 -7.74 -1.72
CA VAL A 155 41.67 -6.76 -1.99
C VAL A 155 42.93 -7.61 -2.03
N ILE A 156 43.41 -7.90 -3.25
CA ILE A 156 44.72 -8.48 -3.44
C ILE A 156 45.66 -7.36 -3.04
N THR A 157 46.07 -7.36 -1.78
CA THR A 157 47.14 -6.48 -1.30
C THR A 157 48.36 -6.75 -2.18
N PRO A 158 49.02 -5.73 -2.76
CA PRO A 158 50.25 -5.92 -3.51
C PRO A 158 51.41 -6.13 -2.51
N THR A 159 51.42 -7.26 -1.82
CA THR A 159 52.48 -7.63 -0.86
C THR A 159 53.03 -9.03 -1.11
N GLN A 160 52.85 -9.58 -2.32
CA GLN A 160 53.44 -10.88 -2.70
C GLN A 160 54.40 -10.77 -3.89
N PHE A 161 54.86 -9.57 -4.23
CA PHE A 161 56.06 -9.40 -5.05
C PHE A 161 57.23 -9.06 -4.12
N GLU A 162 57.64 -10.05 -3.33
CA GLU A 162 58.89 -10.00 -2.58
C GLU A 162 60.00 -10.34 -3.57
N ALA A 163 60.86 -9.36 -3.86
CA ALA A 163 62.03 -9.59 -4.72
C ALA A 163 62.88 -10.71 -4.07
N PRO A 164 63.36 -11.69 -4.85
CA PRO A 164 64.10 -12.80 -4.26
C PRO A 164 65.38 -12.25 -3.59
N GLU A 165 65.57 -12.65 -2.34
CA GLU A 165 66.65 -12.20 -1.43
C GLU A 165 68.04 -12.73 -1.86
N ASP A 166 68.11 -13.43 -2.99
CA ASP A 166 69.29 -14.05 -3.58
C ASP A 166 70.07 -13.12 -4.52
N LEU A 167 69.56 -11.93 -4.81
CA LEU A 167 70.34 -10.87 -5.48
C LEU A 167 71.20 -10.09 -4.47
N GLN A 168 71.91 -10.84 -3.62
CA GLN A 168 73.01 -10.28 -2.82
C GLN A 168 74.17 -9.93 -3.76
N LEU A 169 74.75 -8.77 -3.50
CA LEU A 169 75.82 -8.08 -4.23
C LEU A 169 77.17 -8.84 -4.29
N THR A 170 77.18 -10.17 -4.26
CA THR A 170 78.39 -11.01 -4.34
C THR A 170 78.83 -11.34 -5.76
N ASP A 171 77.98 -11.11 -6.78
CA ASP A 171 78.30 -11.40 -8.18
C ASP A 171 78.93 -10.24 -8.98
N ILE A 172 79.11 -9.06 -8.36
CA ILE A 172 79.69 -7.89 -9.04
C ILE A 172 81.21 -7.78 -8.82
N GLU A 173 81.80 -8.58 -7.91
CA GLU A 173 83.20 -8.43 -7.51
C GLU A 173 84.06 -9.68 -7.79
N LYS A 174 84.05 -10.19 -9.03
CA LYS A 174 85.10 -11.11 -9.50
C LYS A 174 85.95 -10.45 -10.59
N PRO A 175 87.12 -9.87 -10.27
CA PRO A 175 88.04 -9.41 -11.29
C PRO A 175 88.56 -10.61 -12.09
N ALA A 176 88.37 -10.58 -13.41
CA ALA A 176 88.97 -11.52 -14.34
C ALA A 176 90.50 -11.45 -14.20
N LYS A 177 91.10 -12.44 -13.52
CA LYS A 177 92.56 -12.62 -13.55
C LYS A 177 92.95 -13.20 -14.91
N THR A 178 93.50 -12.32 -15.75
CA THR A 178 94.27 -12.62 -16.95
C THR A 178 95.40 -13.61 -16.64
N ARG A 179 95.44 -14.72 -17.36
CA ARG A 179 96.48 -15.75 -17.27
C ARG A 179 97.52 -15.46 -18.36
N ILE A 180 98.72 -15.06 -17.97
CA ILE A 180 99.96 -15.14 -18.75
C ILE A 180 101.01 -15.75 -17.84
#